data_AF-A0A7C6LVL6-F1
#
_entry.id   AF-A0A7C6LVL6-F1
#
_cell.length_a   1.000
_cell.length_b   1.000
_cell.length_c   1.000
_cell.angle_alpha   90.00
_cell.angle_beta   90.00
_cell.angle_gamma   90.00
#
_symmetry.space_group_name_H-M   'P 1'
#
loop_
_entity.id
_entity.type
_entity.pdbx_description
1 polymer ?
#
loop_
_entity_poly.entity_id
_entity_poly.type
_entity_poly.pdbx_seq_one_letter_code
_entity_poly.pdbx_strand_id
1 'polypeptide(L)'
;MKVVIPGGTGQVGGILRRALAARGHEVVVLSRHPAQLEPGVRHRGWDGRHLGDWAAEVDGADAVVNLAGRTVSCRYTAENLKQMMDSRVESTRVVGQAIAQAVRPPKVWLQMSTATIYADRRDAPNDEDSGVIGGHEPGVPDYWEYSVRIARCWEAAQMEAVVPDTRRVALRSAMVMSPDRGGVFDVLLRMARLGLGGPVAGGGQYVSWIHDQDFVAATVLLLERDDLAGPVNLAAPGPLPQHELMRVLRQTWGRRFGLPATAWMAEIGAWALRSDTELLAEYADPLRYPDGAHAAVKRLSHQLRNLTIHPASVRSSERFRNPSGVARKIQNLMFFDTDGAAGSENGSAVDRRVAAGSRQLDDVSRLAAEVRRGRRLTDIDVGPEARSEDAAPVSPSDYASAIDLLESFQGDLENEVLQKRRVEQRFLRQKLFGTRSHGTCSLCGRELPVDLLVAAHIKARADCSRDEKLDVGNIVMAACHLGCDVLYERGYLAVDKRGIVVTASMDPSEPVAEELSRREGRLCASFTDGTASYFAAHYERVFRGARGS
;
A
#
# COMPACT_ATOMS: atom_id res chain seq x y z
N MET A 1 20.93 -14.61 10.60
CA MET A 1 21.87 -14.01 9.64
C MET A 1 22.73 -12.99 10.35
N LYS A 2 24.01 -12.89 9.97
CA LYS A 2 24.92 -11.79 10.28
C LYS A 2 24.82 -10.73 9.17
N VAL A 3 24.36 -9.53 9.51
CA VAL A 3 24.16 -8.43 8.56
C VAL A 3 25.05 -7.25 8.95
N VAL A 4 25.93 -6.84 8.04
CA VAL A 4 26.78 -5.66 8.22
C VAL A 4 26.10 -4.46 7.57
N ILE A 5 25.93 -3.37 8.32
CA ILE A 5 25.23 -2.16 7.90
C ILE A 5 26.18 -0.94 7.98
N PRO A 6 26.99 -0.72 6.94
CA PRO A 6 27.68 0.55 6.75
C PRO A 6 26.68 1.72 6.74
N GLY A 7 26.89 2.75 7.58
CA GLY A 7 25.94 3.85 7.73
C GLY A 7 24.71 3.53 8.59
N GLY A 8 24.73 2.43 9.34
CA GLY A 8 23.62 1.98 10.19
C GLY A 8 23.21 2.93 11.33
N THR A 9 23.99 3.97 11.61
CA THR A 9 23.64 5.02 12.59
C THR A 9 22.73 6.12 12.02
N GLY A 10 22.60 6.21 10.69
CA GLY A 10 21.69 7.16 10.04
C GLY A 10 20.22 6.80 10.28
N GLN A 11 19.29 7.66 9.85
CA GLN A 11 17.85 7.45 10.08
C GLN A 11 17.36 6.10 9.50
N VAL A 12 17.58 5.87 8.21
CA VAL A 12 17.19 4.61 7.53
C VAL A 12 17.93 3.41 8.12
N GLY A 13 19.22 3.58 8.46
CA GLY A 13 20.00 2.56 9.14
C GLY A 13 19.45 2.19 10.53
N GLY A 14 18.97 3.18 11.28
CA GLY A 14 18.33 2.99 12.58
C GLY A 14 17.02 2.20 12.46
N ILE A 15 16.19 2.52 11.47
CA ILE A 15 14.96 1.79 11.15
C ILE A 15 15.29 0.32 10.86
N LEU A 16 16.23 0.07 9.94
CA LEU A 16 16.58 -1.27 9.51
C LEU A 16 17.25 -2.09 10.62
N ARG A 17 18.25 -1.53 11.32
CA ARG A 17 18.98 -2.29 12.35
C ARG A 17 18.10 -2.70 13.52
N ARG A 18 17.18 -1.84 13.97
CA ARG A 18 16.21 -2.17 15.02
C ARG A 18 15.31 -3.31 14.57
N ALA A 19 14.84 -3.25 13.33
CA ALA A 19 13.94 -4.25 12.78
C ALA A 19 14.63 -5.61 12.56
N LEU A 20 15.90 -5.62 12.16
CA LEU A 20 16.69 -6.85 12.00
C LEU A 20 17.11 -7.45 13.35
N ALA A 21 17.55 -6.62 14.30
CA ALA A 21 17.90 -7.06 15.65
C ALA A 21 16.68 -7.66 16.37
N ALA A 22 15.50 -7.05 16.24
CA ALA A 22 14.25 -7.58 16.80
C ALA A 22 13.84 -8.95 16.20
N ARG A 23 14.33 -9.28 14.99
CA ARG A 23 14.16 -10.60 14.33
C ARG A 23 15.25 -11.61 14.73
N GLY A 24 16.12 -11.27 15.69
CA GLY A 24 17.20 -12.14 16.15
C GLY A 24 18.38 -12.24 15.19
N HIS A 25 18.50 -11.31 14.23
CA HIS A 25 19.70 -11.24 13.39
C HIS A 25 20.87 -10.62 14.16
N GLU A 26 22.07 -11.08 13.85
CA GLU A 26 23.31 -10.48 14.34
C GLU A 26 23.61 -9.26 13.48
N VAL A 27 23.50 -8.06 14.06
CA VAL A 27 23.68 -6.81 13.31
C VAL A 27 24.99 -6.14 13.69
N VAL A 28 25.79 -5.81 12.68
CA VAL A 28 27.05 -5.07 12.85
C VAL A 28 26.91 -3.72 12.14
N VAL A 29 26.92 -2.63 12.88
CA VAL A 29 26.89 -1.27 12.33
C VAL A 29 28.31 -0.76 12.13
N LEU A 30 28.58 -0.15 10.98
CA LEU A 30 29.82 0.57 10.73
C LEU A 30 29.53 2.08 10.65
N SER A 31 30.25 2.88 11.44
CA SER A 31 30.16 4.33 11.37
C SER A 31 31.44 5.01 11.83
N ARG A 32 31.53 6.32 11.54
CA ARG A 32 32.68 7.17 11.92
C ARG A 32 32.81 7.36 13.43
N HIS A 33 31.72 7.25 14.18
CA HIS A 33 31.68 7.52 15.61
C HIS A 33 31.00 6.37 16.34
N PRO A 34 31.76 5.33 16.72
CA PRO A 34 31.25 4.22 17.49
C PRO A 34 30.66 4.68 18.82
N ALA A 35 29.45 4.22 19.09
CA ALA A 35 28.72 4.44 20.33
C ALA A 35 27.99 3.16 20.72
N GLN A 36 27.64 3.03 22.00
CA GLN A 36 26.78 1.94 22.45
C GLN A 36 25.40 2.09 21.79
N LEU A 37 24.95 1.02 21.14
CA LEU A 37 23.65 0.91 20.50
C LEU A 37 22.74 -0.03 21.33
N GLU A 38 21.52 -0.33 20.88
CA GLU A 38 20.66 -1.27 21.62
C GLU A 38 21.26 -2.69 21.73
N PRO A 39 20.83 -3.48 22.73
CA PRO A 39 21.30 -4.85 22.92
C PRO A 39 21.18 -5.69 21.64
N GLY A 40 22.21 -6.50 21.37
CA GLY A 40 22.26 -7.36 20.19
C GLY A 40 22.83 -6.70 18.92
N VAL A 41 23.18 -5.40 18.97
CA VAL A 41 23.83 -4.70 17.85
C VAL A 41 25.30 -4.41 18.19
N ARG A 42 26.22 -4.93 17.38
CA ARG A 42 27.64 -4.55 17.46
C ARG A 42 27.91 -3.29 16.65
N HIS A 43 28.89 -2.51 17.09
CA HIS A 43 29.28 -1.27 16.41
C HIS A 43 30.81 -1.27 16.22
N ARG A 44 31.26 -0.96 15.00
CA ARG A 44 32.67 -0.77 14.65
C ARG A 44 32.92 0.60 14.03
N GLY A 45 34.12 1.11 14.30
CA GLY A 45 34.62 2.33 13.69
C GLY A 45 35.00 2.10 12.24
N TRP A 46 34.59 3.02 11.38
CA TRP A 46 34.98 3.06 9.97
C TRP A 46 34.83 4.48 9.42
N ASP A 47 35.76 4.89 8.57
CA ASP A 47 35.82 6.25 8.03
C ASP A 47 35.06 6.46 6.70
N GLY A 48 34.56 5.38 6.08
CA GLY A 48 33.88 5.46 4.80
C GLY A 48 34.80 5.41 3.58
N ARG A 49 36.13 5.26 3.75
CA ARG A 49 37.11 5.48 2.68
C ARG A 49 38.21 4.44 2.63
N HIS A 50 38.70 4.01 3.78
CA HIS A 50 39.83 3.10 3.86
C HIS A 50 39.40 1.73 4.37
N LEU A 51 40.00 0.71 3.77
CA LEU A 51 39.90 -0.65 4.28
C LEU A 51 40.65 -0.72 5.63
N GLY A 52 40.15 -1.51 6.56
CA GLY A 52 40.76 -1.68 7.87
C GLY A 52 40.12 -2.84 8.63
N ASP A 53 40.34 -2.89 9.93
CA ASP A 53 39.92 -4.02 10.80
C ASP A 53 38.41 -4.34 10.71
N TRP A 54 37.57 -3.37 10.36
CA TRP A 54 36.14 -3.58 10.14
C TRP A 54 35.84 -4.57 9.01
N ALA A 55 36.75 -4.76 8.05
CA ALA A 55 36.58 -5.71 6.95
C ALA A 55 36.45 -7.16 7.46
N ALA A 56 37.02 -7.47 8.63
CA ALA A 56 36.83 -8.76 9.28
C ALA A 56 35.37 -9.03 9.69
N GLU A 57 34.53 -7.99 9.80
CA GLU A 57 33.10 -8.18 10.02
C GLU A 57 32.36 -8.57 8.74
N VAL A 58 32.89 -8.21 7.55
CA VAL A 58 32.33 -8.58 6.24
C VAL A 58 32.66 -10.03 5.90
N ASP A 59 33.85 -10.52 6.24
CA ASP A 59 34.20 -11.93 6.06
C ASP A 59 33.30 -12.84 6.91
N GLY A 60 32.61 -13.76 6.25
CA GLY A 60 31.62 -14.66 6.84
C GLY A 60 30.31 -13.98 7.26
N ALA A 61 30.06 -12.74 6.84
CA ALA A 61 28.72 -12.16 6.92
C ALA A 61 27.78 -12.83 5.91
N ASP A 62 26.48 -12.88 6.21
CA ASP A 62 25.49 -13.35 5.24
C ASP A 62 25.15 -12.25 4.23
N ALA A 63 25.15 -10.99 4.69
CA ALA A 63 24.77 -9.84 3.87
C ALA A 63 25.48 -8.54 4.29
N VAL A 64 25.68 -7.66 3.31
CA VAL A 64 26.05 -6.25 3.51
C VAL A 64 24.92 -5.36 3.01
N VAL A 65 24.42 -4.46 3.86
CA VAL A 65 23.44 -3.43 3.49
C VAL A 65 24.08 -2.06 3.66
N ASN A 66 24.69 -1.54 2.59
CA ASN A 66 25.40 -0.27 2.63
C ASN A 66 24.42 0.90 2.49
N LEU A 67 24.25 1.63 3.59
CA LEU A 67 23.42 2.82 3.72
C LEU A 67 24.27 4.08 3.94
N ALA A 68 25.59 3.99 3.77
CA ALA A 68 26.50 5.07 4.03
C ALA A 68 26.33 6.20 3.01
N GLY A 69 26.12 7.41 3.52
CA GLY A 69 26.05 8.62 2.71
C GLY A 69 25.82 9.84 3.60
N ARG A 70 26.42 10.96 3.21
CA ARG A 70 26.12 12.26 3.83
C ARG A 70 24.66 12.64 3.51
N THR A 71 23.96 13.18 4.50
CA THR A 71 22.61 13.73 4.31
C THR A 71 22.59 14.77 3.18
N VAL A 72 21.52 14.74 2.39
CA VAL A 72 21.23 15.76 1.37
C VAL A 72 20.61 17.02 1.98
N SER A 73 20.16 16.96 3.24
CA SER A 73 19.66 18.12 3.98
C SER A 73 20.82 19.01 4.45
N CYS A 74 21.48 19.65 3.49
CA CYS A 74 22.52 20.65 3.70
C CYS A 74 22.46 21.66 2.55
N ARG A 75 23.20 22.76 2.69
CA ARG A 75 23.27 23.80 1.67
C ARG A 75 24.15 23.37 0.50
N TYR A 76 23.76 23.59 -0.75
CA TYR A 76 24.54 23.13 -1.92
C TYR A 76 25.70 24.06 -2.24
N THR A 77 26.73 24.02 -1.41
CA THR A 77 28.06 24.55 -1.73
C THR A 77 28.86 23.51 -2.50
N ALA A 78 29.83 23.92 -3.31
CA ALA A 78 30.73 23.00 -4.02
C ALA A 78 31.38 21.96 -3.08
N GLU A 79 31.75 22.40 -1.87
CA GLU A 79 32.29 21.51 -0.82
C GLU A 79 31.26 20.48 -0.35
N ASN A 80 30.02 20.91 -0.04
CA ASN A 80 28.97 19.99 0.42
C ASN A 80 28.57 19.00 -0.67
N LEU A 81 28.43 19.47 -1.90
CA LEU A 81 28.16 18.66 -3.08
C LEU A 81 29.25 17.59 -3.25
N LYS A 82 30.54 17.99 -3.24
CA LYS A 82 31.66 17.05 -3.28
C LYS A 82 31.61 16.04 -2.13
N GLN A 83 31.32 16.48 -0.91
CA GLN A 83 31.20 15.58 0.24
C GLN A 83 30.00 14.62 0.12
N MET A 84 28.89 15.04 -0.51
CA MET A 84 27.75 14.17 -0.80
C MET A 84 28.11 13.08 -1.80
N MET A 85 28.85 13.43 -2.87
CA MET A 85 29.38 12.50 -3.85
C MET A 85 30.39 11.53 -3.21
N ASP A 86 31.47 12.05 -2.63
CA ASP A 86 32.57 11.27 -2.08
C ASP A 86 32.07 10.30 -1.00
N SER A 87 31.17 10.75 -0.11
CA SER A 87 30.65 9.90 0.98
C SER A 87 29.84 8.68 0.50
N ARG A 88 29.32 8.71 -0.73
CA ARG A 88 28.55 7.61 -1.36
C ARG A 88 29.45 6.74 -2.22
N VAL A 89 30.24 7.36 -3.07
CA VAL A 89 31.10 6.65 -4.03
C VAL A 89 32.25 5.94 -3.31
N GLU A 90 32.98 6.64 -2.43
CA GLU A 90 34.13 6.06 -1.74
C GLU A 90 33.72 4.95 -0.77
N SER A 91 32.59 5.14 -0.07
CA SER A 91 32.06 4.14 0.85
C SER A 91 31.61 2.87 0.12
N THR A 92 31.04 3.02 -1.07
CA THR A 92 30.66 1.90 -1.95
C THR A 92 31.88 1.16 -2.47
N ARG A 93 32.91 1.89 -2.91
CA ARG A 93 34.17 1.30 -3.39
C ARG A 93 34.86 0.48 -2.31
N VAL A 94 35.02 1.02 -1.11
CA VAL A 94 35.71 0.31 -0.03
C VAL A 94 34.89 -0.87 0.52
N VAL A 95 33.55 -0.79 0.49
CA VAL A 95 32.70 -1.96 0.75
C VAL A 95 32.91 -3.04 -0.31
N GLY A 96 32.95 -2.68 -1.59
CA GLY A 96 33.27 -3.60 -2.68
C GLY A 96 34.65 -4.25 -2.52
N GLN A 97 35.66 -3.49 -2.10
CA GLN A 97 36.99 -4.02 -1.79
C GLN A 97 36.96 -5.01 -0.62
N ALA A 98 36.23 -4.70 0.46
CA ALA A 98 36.10 -5.60 1.61
C ALA A 98 35.41 -6.92 1.23
N ILE A 99 34.37 -6.86 0.39
CA ILE A 99 33.68 -8.05 -0.12
C ILE A 99 34.62 -8.86 -1.01
N ALA A 100 35.37 -8.21 -1.92
CA ALA A 100 36.29 -8.88 -2.84
C ALA A 100 37.47 -9.57 -2.12
N GLN A 101 37.88 -9.06 -0.94
CA GLN A 101 38.96 -9.63 -0.12
C GLN A 101 38.47 -10.67 0.91
N ALA A 102 37.17 -10.82 1.09
CA ALA A 102 36.61 -11.76 2.06
C ALA A 102 36.88 -13.20 1.61
N VAL A 103 37.38 -14.04 2.53
CA VAL A 103 37.57 -15.47 2.25
C VAL A 103 36.21 -16.17 2.09
N ARG A 104 35.23 -15.76 2.90
CA ARG A 104 33.82 -16.17 2.76
C ARG A 104 33.00 -14.92 2.48
N PRO A 105 32.87 -14.51 1.20
CA PRO A 105 32.15 -13.28 0.87
C PRO A 105 30.66 -13.40 1.22
N PRO A 106 30.00 -12.29 1.56
CA PRO A 106 28.55 -12.27 1.76
C PRO A 106 27.81 -12.67 0.48
N LYS A 107 26.68 -13.35 0.64
CA LYS A 107 25.86 -13.80 -0.49
C LYS A 107 25.20 -12.64 -1.23
N VAL A 108 24.90 -11.56 -0.50
CA VAL A 108 24.21 -10.39 -1.04
C VAL A 108 24.80 -9.08 -0.53
N TRP A 109 24.91 -8.13 -1.45
CA TRP A 109 25.20 -6.73 -1.20
C TRP A 109 24.04 -5.86 -1.68
N LEU A 110 23.28 -5.35 -0.71
CA LEU A 110 22.26 -4.33 -0.94
C LEU A 110 22.90 -2.95 -0.78
N GLN A 111 22.92 -2.17 -1.85
CA GLN A 111 23.51 -0.84 -1.89
C GLN A 111 22.40 0.20 -1.96
N MET A 112 22.42 1.18 -1.06
CA MET A 112 21.50 2.31 -1.20
C MET A 112 21.75 3.06 -2.51
N SER A 113 20.67 3.40 -3.20
CA SER A 113 20.59 4.31 -4.34
C SER A 113 19.39 5.26 -4.10
N THR A 114 18.89 5.93 -5.12
CA THR A 114 17.74 6.84 -5.00
C THR A 114 16.85 6.79 -6.23
N ALA A 115 15.54 6.96 -6.03
CA ALA A 115 14.57 7.16 -7.09
C ALA A 115 14.87 8.44 -7.91
N THR A 116 15.51 9.44 -7.31
CA THR A 116 15.94 10.69 -7.99
C THR A 116 16.91 10.45 -9.17
N ILE A 117 17.33 9.22 -9.44
CA ILE A 117 18.10 8.88 -10.64
C ILE A 117 17.26 9.01 -11.93
N TYR A 118 15.94 8.89 -11.83
CA TYR A 118 15.04 8.95 -12.96
C TYR A 118 14.75 10.38 -13.42
N ALA A 119 14.28 10.49 -14.65
CA ALA A 119 13.84 11.73 -15.23
C ALA A 119 12.55 12.23 -14.58
N ASP A 120 12.48 13.54 -14.31
CA ASP A 120 11.22 14.18 -13.94
C ASP A 120 10.26 14.10 -15.13
N ARG A 121 9.29 13.21 -15.01
CA ARG A 121 8.26 12.97 -16.01
C ARG A 121 6.89 13.05 -15.38
N ARG A 122 5.96 13.61 -16.15
CA ARG A 122 4.53 13.71 -15.77
C ARG A 122 3.62 12.98 -16.75
N ASP A 123 4.17 12.56 -17.87
CA ASP A 123 3.50 11.89 -18.98
C ASP A 123 3.52 10.37 -18.83
N ALA A 124 4.54 9.80 -18.20
CA ALA A 124 4.61 8.37 -17.92
C ALA A 124 5.38 8.07 -16.63
N PRO A 125 5.14 6.90 -16.02
CA PRO A 125 5.89 6.46 -14.86
C PRO A 125 7.30 5.98 -15.20
N ASN A 126 8.17 5.95 -14.19
CA ASN A 126 9.47 5.30 -14.25
C ASN A 126 9.45 3.95 -13.51
N ASP A 127 10.17 2.98 -14.07
CA ASP A 127 10.41 1.66 -13.48
C ASP A 127 11.86 1.18 -13.75
N GLU A 128 12.23 -0.01 -13.29
CA GLU A 128 13.59 -0.56 -13.41
C GLU A 128 13.96 -1.04 -14.82
N ASP A 129 12.98 -1.24 -15.70
CA ASP A 129 13.14 -1.82 -17.04
C ASP A 129 13.09 -0.73 -18.13
N SER A 130 12.03 0.08 -18.12
CA SER A 130 11.71 1.12 -19.10
C SER A 130 11.90 2.55 -18.61
N GLY A 131 12.20 2.74 -17.31
CA GLY A 131 12.40 4.05 -16.71
C GLY A 131 13.55 4.83 -17.37
N VAL A 132 13.35 6.13 -17.51
CA VAL A 132 14.33 7.02 -18.16
C VAL A 132 15.24 7.61 -17.11
N ILE A 133 16.55 7.42 -17.24
CA ILE A 133 17.55 8.04 -16.36
C ILE A 133 17.70 9.51 -16.70
N GLY A 134 17.63 10.37 -15.68
CA GLY A 134 17.45 11.79 -15.88
C GLY A 134 18.71 12.66 -15.88
N GLY A 135 18.51 13.96 -15.64
CA GLY A 135 19.54 14.94 -15.33
C GLY A 135 19.74 16.05 -16.37
N HIS A 136 19.06 15.97 -17.51
CA HIS A 136 19.18 16.93 -18.62
C HIS A 136 17.84 17.35 -19.21
N GLU A 137 16.76 17.14 -18.47
CA GLU A 137 15.41 17.46 -18.89
C GLU A 137 15.21 18.98 -19.00
N PRO A 138 14.37 19.46 -19.94
CA PRO A 138 14.01 20.87 -19.98
C PRO A 138 13.26 21.29 -18.70
N GLY A 139 13.68 22.38 -18.08
CA GLY A 139 12.95 22.99 -16.97
C GLY A 139 13.25 22.42 -15.59
N VAL A 140 14.19 21.47 -15.45
CA VAL A 140 14.71 21.04 -14.14
C VAL A 140 15.82 21.98 -13.66
N PRO A 141 15.97 22.21 -12.35
CA PRO A 141 17.05 23.03 -11.82
C PRO A 141 18.44 22.45 -12.09
N ASP A 142 19.48 23.30 -12.16
CA ASP A 142 20.87 22.87 -12.39
C ASP A 142 21.38 21.84 -11.37
N TYR A 143 20.84 21.84 -10.14
CA TYR A 143 21.21 20.87 -9.13
C TYR A 143 20.60 19.47 -9.36
N TRP A 144 19.54 19.35 -10.17
CA TRP A 144 18.92 18.07 -10.51
C TRP A 144 19.90 17.15 -11.23
N GLU A 145 20.64 17.72 -12.20
CA GLU A 145 21.77 17.04 -12.86
C GLU A 145 22.77 16.50 -11.84
N TYR A 146 23.05 17.28 -10.79
CA TYR A 146 23.97 16.87 -9.73
C TYR A 146 23.45 15.67 -8.94
N SER A 147 22.17 15.68 -8.53
CA SER A 147 21.54 14.58 -7.80
C SER A 147 21.49 13.29 -8.63
N VAL A 148 21.12 13.40 -9.90
CA VAL A 148 21.13 12.25 -10.83
C VAL A 148 22.56 11.74 -11.03
N ARG A 149 23.54 12.63 -11.20
CA ARG A 149 24.95 12.24 -11.33
C ARG A 149 25.46 11.53 -10.09
N ILE A 150 25.10 11.97 -8.88
CA ILE A 150 25.41 11.24 -7.65
C ILE A 150 24.89 9.81 -7.74
N ALA A 151 23.60 9.64 -8.06
CA ALA A 151 22.98 8.33 -8.12
C ALA A 151 23.66 7.40 -9.15
N ARG A 152 23.95 7.93 -10.35
CA ARG A 152 24.68 7.19 -11.40
C ARG A 152 26.08 6.77 -10.95
N CYS A 153 26.86 7.67 -10.38
CA CYS A 153 28.19 7.36 -9.86
C CYS A 153 28.12 6.36 -8.68
N TRP A 154 27.04 6.42 -7.89
CA TRP A 154 26.83 5.53 -6.76
C TRP A 154 26.54 4.09 -7.21
N GLU A 155 25.64 3.91 -8.18
CA GLU A 155 25.35 2.60 -8.78
C GLU A 155 26.54 2.07 -9.60
N ALA A 156 27.24 2.95 -10.34
CA ALA A 156 28.44 2.58 -11.08
C ALA A 156 29.54 2.03 -10.17
N ALA A 157 29.79 2.67 -9.02
CA ALA A 157 30.78 2.19 -8.05
C ALA A 157 30.47 0.78 -7.51
N GLN A 158 29.19 0.42 -7.37
CA GLN A 158 28.79 -0.95 -7.02
C GLN A 158 29.01 -1.93 -8.19
N MET A 159 28.69 -1.49 -9.40
CA MET A 159 28.81 -2.31 -10.60
C MET A 159 30.27 -2.59 -11.00
N GLU A 160 31.17 -1.63 -10.77
CA GLU A 160 32.61 -1.74 -11.03
C GLU A 160 33.32 -2.73 -10.08
N ALA A 161 32.73 -3.05 -8.93
CA ALA A 161 33.33 -3.98 -7.97
C ALA A 161 33.34 -5.42 -8.52
N VAL A 162 34.50 -6.07 -8.47
CA VAL A 162 34.69 -7.46 -8.89
C VAL A 162 34.37 -8.39 -7.72
N VAL A 163 33.12 -8.82 -7.62
CA VAL A 163 32.59 -9.64 -6.52
C VAL A 163 31.72 -10.78 -7.07
N PRO A 164 32.30 -11.76 -7.78
CA PRO A 164 31.54 -12.76 -8.55
C PRO A 164 30.62 -13.64 -7.70
N ASP A 165 30.98 -13.86 -6.44
CA ASP A 165 30.22 -14.70 -5.50
C ASP A 165 29.19 -13.91 -4.67
N THR A 166 29.01 -12.62 -4.95
CA THR A 166 28.08 -11.74 -4.23
C THR A 166 27.05 -11.15 -5.17
N ARG A 167 25.77 -11.45 -4.91
CA ARG A 167 24.64 -10.85 -5.60
C ARG A 167 24.55 -9.36 -5.26
N ARG A 168 24.38 -8.51 -6.27
CA ARG A 168 24.32 -7.04 -6.11
C ARG A 168 22.93 -6.52 -6.39
N VAL A 169 22.42 -5.69 -5.49
CA VAL A 169 21.14 -4.98 -5.66
C VAL A 169 21.33 -3.51 -5.35
N ALA A 170 20.88 -2.63 -6.23
CA ALA A 170 20.83 -1.18 -5.99
C ALA A 170 19.41 -0.79 -5.54
N LEU A 171 19.27 -0.29 -4.32
CA LEU A 171 18.02 0.08 -3.70
C LEU A 171 17.65 1.51 -4.12
N ARG A 172 16.94 1.68 -5.25
CA ARG A 172 16.39 2.97 -5.70
C ARG A 172 15.22 3.35 -4.80
N SER A 173 15.54 3.82 -3.59
CA SER A 173 14.55 4.15 -2.58
C SER A 173 13.91 5.49 -2.87
N ALA A 174 12.59 5.53 -2.77
CA ALA A 174 11.85 6.76 -2.59
C ALA A 174 12.06 7.30 -1.15
N MET A 175 11.41 8.42 -0.83
CA MET A 175 11.48 9.00 0.50
C MET A 175 10.91 8.07 1.57
N VAL A 176 11.77 7.60 2.48
CA VAL A 176 11.37 6.75 3.59
C VAL A 176 10.65 7.58 4.66
N MET A 177 9.34 7.37 4.76
CA MET A 177 8.46 8.04 5.71
C MET A 177 8.44 7.27 7.03
N SER A 178 9.11 7.82 8.05
CA SER A 178 9.20 7.24 9.39
C SER A 178 8.86 8.28 10.47
N PRO A 179 8.20 7.88 11.57
CA PRO A 179 7.98 8.74 12.72
C PRO A 179 9.26 9.16 13.46
N ASP A 180 10.41 8.56 13.13
CA ASP A 180 11.72 8.91 13.69
C ASP A 180 12.05 10.40 13.46
N ARG A 181 12.63 11.03 14.48
CA ARG A 181 13.02 12.43 14.41
C ARG A 181 14.16 12.65 13.42
N GLY A 182 14.21 13.85 12.85
CA GLY A 182 15.29 14.27 11.96
C GLY A 182 15.22 13.71 10.53
N GLY A 183 14.16 12.95 10.22
CA GLY A 183 13.86 12.53 8.86
C GLY A 183 12.96 13.49 8.10
N VAL A 184 12.76 13.21 6.81
CA VAL A 184 11.89 14.01 5.94
C VAL A 184 10.45 14.07 6.46
N PHE A 185 9.92 12.95 6.97
CA PHE A 185 8.57 12.93 7.53
C PHE A 185 8.43 13.84 8.75
N ASP A 186 9.44 13.94 9.62
CA ASP A 186 9.41 14.85 10.78
C ASP A 186 9.38 16.32 10.33
N VAL A 187 10.12 16.66 9.28
CA VAL A 187 10.10 18.00 8.66
C VAL A 187 8.74 18.31 8.06
N LEU A 188 8.23 17.44 7.18
CA LEU A 188 6.91 17.60 6.54
C LEU A 188 5.80 17.71 7.60
N LEU A 189 5.85 16.86 8.62
CA LEU A 189 4.89 16.85 9.72
C LEU A 189 4.96 18.14 10.55
N ARG A 190 6.17 18.68 10.79
CA ARG A 190 6.35 19.97 11.45
C ARG A 190 5.76 21.12 10.64
N MET A 191 5.96 21.13 9.33
CA MET A 191 5.33 22.14 8.45
C MET A 191 3.81 22.03 8.48
N ALA A 192 3.26 20.81 8.38
CA ALA A 192 1.82 20.58 8.51
C ALA A 192 1.27 21.04 9.88
N ARG A 193 1.99 20.77 10.97
CA ARG A 193 1.66 21.20 12.34
C ARG A 193 1.56 22.72 12.48
N LEU A 194 2.48 23.44 11.85
CA LEU A 194 2.59 24.89 11.87
C LEU A 194 1.66 25.57 10.85
N GLY A 195 0.93 24.80 10.02
CA GLY A 195 0.09 25.35 8.95
C GLY A 195 0.90 25.88 7.76
N LEU A 196 2.19 25.59 7.69
CA LEU A 196 3.11 25.98 6.61
C LEU A 196 3.24 24.91 5.52
N GLY A 197 2.57 23.77 5.70
CA GLY A 197 2.62 22.68 4.74
C GLY A 197 1.58 22.81 3.63
N GLY A 198 1.53 23.92 2.90
CA GLY A 198 0.65 24.07 1.72
C GLY A 198 1.29 23.61 0.41
N PRO A 199 0.60 23.79 -0.73
CA PRO A 199 1.17 23.54 -2.06
C PRO A 199 2.43 24.39 -2.28
N VAL A 200 3.51 23.78 -2.75
CA VAL A 200 4.75 24.50 -3.09
C VAL A 200 4.88 24.57 -4.61
N ALA A 201 5.10 25.79 -5.14
CA ALA A 201 5.25 26.04 -6.58
C ALA A 201 4.12 25.43 -7.44
N GLY A 202 2.87 25.55 -6.97
CA GLY A 202 1.69 24.96 -7.62
C GLY A 202 1.36 23.54 -7.14
N GLY A 203 2.31 22.82 -6.55
CA GLY A 203 2.06 21.55 -5.86
C GLY A 203 1.78 20.35 -6.78
N GLY A 204 1.91 20.50 -8.10
CA GLY A 204 1.62 19.45 -9.09
C GLY A 204 2.75 18.43 -9.31
N GLN A 205 3.88 18.60 -8.63
CA GLN A 205 5.01 17.68 -8.67
C GLN A 205 4.71 16.39 -7.90
N TYR A 206 5.05 15.22 -8.47
CA TYR A 206 4.76 13.91 -7.89
C TYR A 206 5.77 13.47 -6.83
N VAL A 207 5.26 13.27 -5.61
CA VAL A 207 6.06 12.80 -4.49
C VAL A 207 6.02 11.27 -4.40
N SER A 208 7.12 10.63 -4.77
CA SER A 208 7.37 9.22 -4.44
C SER A 208 7.81 9.06 -2.99
N TRP A 209 7.21 8.10 -2.29
CA TRP A 209 7.45 7.83 -0.87
C TRP A 209 7.35 6.33 -0.58
N ILE A 210 7.88 5.87 0.56
CA ILE A 210 7.70 4.51 1.07
C ILE A 210 7.55 4.55 2.58
N HIS A 211 6.63 3.76 3.14
CA HIS A 211 6.51 3.64 4.60
C HIS A 211 7.74 2.90 5.16
N ASP A 212 8.23 3.29 6.34
CA ASP A 212 9.43 2.66 6.93
C ASP A 212 9.31 1.14 7.14
N GLN A 213 8.14 0.67 7.54
CA GLN A 213 7.82 -0.76 7.63
C GLN A 213 7.90 -1.48 6.28
N ASP A 214 7.44 -0.84 5.20
CA ASP A 214 7.50 -1.41 3.84
C ASP A 214 8.95 -1.42 3.34
N PHE A 215 9.74 -0.38 3.64
CA PHE A 215 11.16 -0.36 3.35
C PHE A 215 11.90 -1.51 4.04
N VAL A 216 11.60 -1.77 5.31
CA VAL A 216 12.15 -2.93 6.05
C VAL A 216 11.72 -4.23 5.41
N ALA A 217 10.43 -4.40 5.11
CA ALA A 217 9.91 -5.63 4.52
C ALA A 217 10.49 -5.89 3.13
N ALA A 218 10.63 -4.85 2.31
CA ALA A 218 11.29 -4.90 1.01
C ALA A 218 12.75 -5.32 1.14
N THR A 219 13.49 -4.70 2.07
CA THR A 219 14.89 -5.04 2.32
C THR A 219 15.04 -6.49 2.78
N VAL A 220 14.21 -6.95 3.72
CA VAL A 220 14.21 -8.35 4.20
C VAL A 220 13.92 -9.31 3.05
N LEU A 221 12.94 -9.02 2.19
CA LEU A 221 12.63 -9.87 1.05
C LEU A 221 13.80 -9.93 0.05
N LEU A 222 14.53 -8.83 -0.17
CA LEU A 222 15.74 -8.81 -0.99
C LEU A 222 16.93 -9.55 -0.36
N LEU A 223 16.99 -9.63 0.97
CA LEU A 223 17.96 -10.45 1.70
C LEU A 223 17.65 -11.95 1.55
N GLU A 224 16.37 -12.33 1.56
CA GLU A 224 15.93 -13.73 1.54
C GLU A 224 15.81 -14.33 0.12
N ARG A 225 15.62 -13.50 -0.91
CA ARG A 225 15.49 -13.96 -2.30
C ARG A 225 16.79 -13.89 -3.07
N ASP A 226 17.19 -15.00 -3.68
CA ASP A 226 18.45 -15.11 -4.42
C ASP A 226 18.34 -14.78 -5.91
N ASP A 227 17.13 -14.59 -6.44
CA ASP A 227 16.83 -14.42 -7.86
C ASP A 227 16.54 -12.96 -8.26
N LEU A 228 16.74 -12.01 -7.35
CA LEU A 228 16.63 -10.56 -7.62
C LEU A 228 18.01 -9.89 -7.59
N ALA A 229 18.42 -9.29 -8.70
CA ALA A 229 19.67 -8.57 -8.85
C ALA A 229 19.48 -7.31 -9.70
N GLY A 230 20.44 -6.38 -9.62
CA GLY A 230 20.38 -5.11 -10.34
C GLY A 230 19.60 -4.03 -9.57
N PRO A 231 19.14 -2.96 -10.26
CA PRO A 231 18.35 -1.91 -9.63
C PRO A 231 16.97 -2.41 -9.22
N VAL A 232 16.49 -1.97 -8.06
CA VAL A 232 15.14 -2.26 -7.53
C VAL A 232 14.57 -1.00 -6.90
N ASN A 233 13.36 -0.63 -7.30
CA ASN A 233 12.61 0.51 -6.78
C ASN A 233 11.96 0.15 -5.44
N LEU A 234 12.26 0.97 -4.43
CA LEU A 234 11.66 0.85 -3.10
C LEU A 234 10.73 2.04 -2.90
N ALA A 235 9.49 1.90 -3.39
CA ALA A 235 8.44 2.91 -3.32
C ALA A 235 7.07 2.30 -3.01
N ALA A 236 6.22 3.08 -2.35
CA ALA A 236 4.80 2.78 -2.26
C ALA A 236 4.14 2.95 -3.64
N PRO A 237 3.12 2.14 -3.98
CA PRO A 237 2.35 2.34 -5.20
C PRO A 237 1.54 3.65 -5.11
N GLY A 238 1.32 4.31 -6.25
CA GLY A 238 0.49 5.51 -6.32
C GLY A 238 1.17 6.75 -5.74
N PRO A 239 2.25 7.25 -6.37
CA PRO A 239 2.85 8.53 -6.00
C PRO A 239 1.80 9.64 -6.10
N LEU A 240 1.86 10.61 -5.18
CA LEU A 240 0.87 11.68 -5.11
C LEU A 240 1.45 13.03 -5.52
N PRO A 241 0.65 13.90 -6.15
CA PRO A 241 0.99 15.30 -6.23
C PRO A 241 1.29 15.90 -4.85
N GLN A 242 2.29 16.76 -4.74
CA GLN A 242 2.75 17.36 -3.49
C GLN A 242 1.63 18.05 -2.72
N HIS A 243 0.75 18.77 -3.42
CA HIS A 243 -0.37 19.45 -2.79
C HIS A 243 -1.30 18.47 -2.08
N GLU A 244 -1.47 17.28 -2.67
CA GLU A 244 -2.32 16.22 -2.16
C GLU A 244 -1.67 15.50 -0.98
N LEU A 245 -0.39 15.12 -1.11
CA LEU A 245 0.38 14.56 0.01
C LEU A 245 0.29 15.48 1.25
N MET A 246 0.52 16.78 1.05
CA MET A 246 0.44 17.75 2.13
C MET A 246 -1.00 17.95 2.64
N ARG A 247 -2.02 17.89 1.76
CA ARG A 247 -3.44 17.90 2.17
C ARG A 247 -3.74 16.74 3.11
N VAL A 248 -3.37 15.51 2.73
CA VAL A 248 -3.60 14.30 3.53
C VAL A 248 -2.85 14.39 4.86
N LEU A 249 -1.59 14.85 4.85
CA LEU A 249 -0.80 15.05 6.07
C LEU A 249 -1.45 16.05 7.04
N ARG A 250 -1.92 17.20 6.54
CA ARG A 250 -2.62 18.21 7.33
C ARG A 250 -3.94 17.69 7.90
N GLN A 251 -4.79 17.09 7.07
CA GLN A 251 -6.08 16.53 7.48
C GLN A 251 -5.90 15.45 8.56
N THR A 252 -4.90 14.59 8.37
CA THR A 252 -4.58 13.52 9.32
C THR A 252 -4.11 14.06 10.67
N TRP A 253 -3.32 15.14 10.65
CA TRP A 253 -2.89 15.84 11.87
C TRP A 253 -3.99 16.69 12.53
N GLY A 254 -5.06 17.02 11.81
CA GLY A 254 -6.16 17.88 12.27
C GLY A 254 -5.93 19.37 12.00
N ARG A 255 -5.15 19.73 10.98
CA ARG A 255 -4.99 21.09 10.47
C ARG A 255 -5.77 21.25 9.18
N ARG A 256 -6.59 22.29 9.10
CA ARG A 256 -7.44 22.58 7.91
C ARG A 256 -6.74 23.45 6.88
N PHE A 257 -5.87 24.35 7.33
CA PHE A 257 -5.18 25.31 6.47
C PHE A 257 -3.70 24.92 6.30
N GLY A 258 -3.20 25.09 5.08
CA GLY A 258 -1.79 25.03 4.74
C GLY A 258 -1.49 26.23 3.83
N LEU A 259 -0.61 27.12 4.27
CA LEU A 259 -0.23 28.29 3.48
C LEU A 259 0.54 27.82 2.25
N PRO A 260 0.09 28.18 1.03
CA PRO A 260 0.86 27.89 -0.17
C PRO A 260 2.18 28.66 -0.13
N ALA A 261 3.22 28.08 -0.72
CA ALA A 261 4.51 28.73 -0.89
C ALA A 261 4.82 28.82 -2.39
N THR A 262 5.25 30.00 -2.83
CA THR A 262 5.86 30.16 -4.16
C THR A 262 7.26 29.52 -4.17
N ALA A 263 7.82 29.26 -5.35
CA ALA A 263 9.17 28.71 -5.48
C ALA A 263 10.22 29.54 -4.69
N TRP A 264 10.18 30.87 -4.81
CA TRP A 264 11.09 31.77 -4.08
C TRP A 264 10.87 31.75 -2.56
N MET A 265 9.65 31.50 -2.06
CA MET A 265 9.41 31.31 -0.62
C MET A 265 9.98 29.98 -0.11
N ALA A 266 9.97 28.94 -0.95
CA ALA A 266 10.62 27.67 -0.64
C ALA A 266 12.14 27.80 -0.57
N GLU A 267 12.75 28.62 -1.43
CA GLU A 267 14.18 28.99 -1.34
C GLU A 267 14.52 29.69 -0.02
N ILE A 268 13.68 30.62 0.44
CA ILE A 268 13.86 31.28 1.75
C ILE A 268 13.65 30.29 2.90
N GLY A 269 12.68 29.38 2.79
CA GLY A 269 12.45 28.31 3.77
C GLY A 269 13.62 27.33 3.87
N ALA A 270 14.18 26.91 2.73
CA ALA A 270 15.38 26.09 2.63
C ALA A 270 16.58 26.82 3.26
N TRP A 271 16.77 28.11 2.93
CA TRP A 271 17.78 28.97 3.54
C TRP A 271 17.65 29.04 5.07
N ALA A 272 16.45 29.24 5.60
CA ALA A 272 16.18 29.30 7.04
C ALA A 272 16.40 27.95 7.75
N LEU A 273 16.12 26.85 7.07
CA LEU A 273 16.35 25.49 7.56
C LEU A 273 17.81 25.00 7.35
N ARG A 274 18.68 25.83 6.76
CA ARG A 274 20.05 25.48 6.34
C ARG A 274 20.10 24.21 5.47
N SER A 275 19.05 23.99 4.70
CA SER A 275 18.87 22.87 3.77
C SER A 275 18.67 23.42 2.35
N ASP A 276 18.72 22.58 1.33
CA ASP A 276 18.37 23.00 -0.03
C ASP A 276 16.90 22.74 -0.40
N THR A 277 16.45 23.37 -1.48
CA THR A 277 15.05 23.34 -1.95
C THR A 277 14.61 21.98 -2.47
N GLU A 278 15.51 21.05 -2.76
CA GLU A 278 15.19 19.68 -3.16
C GLU A 278 14.32 18.96 -2.11
N LEU A 279 14.37 19.38 -0.83
CA LEU A 279 13.52 18.84 0.24
C LEU A 279 12.10 19.45 0.30
N LEU A 280 11.84 20.55 -0.42
CA LEU A 280 10.66 21.40 -0.23
C LEU A 280 9.95 21.82 -1.53
N ALA A 281 10.70 22.02 -2.62
CA ALA A 281 10.22 22.68 -3.82
C ALA A 281 9.88 21.71 -4.96
N GLU A 282 10.55 20.57 -5.08
CA GLU A 282 10.40 19.75 -6.28
C GLU A 282 10.66 18.28 -6.00
N TYR A 283 9.58 17.51 -5.90
CA TYR A 283 9.61 16.06 -5.94
C TYR A 283 8.73 15.68 -7.11
N ALA A 284 9.34 15.22 -8.18
CA ALA A 284 8.64 14.61 -9.28
C ALA A 284 9.39 13.35 -9.66
N ASP A 285 8.79 12.22 -9.35
CA ASP A 285 9.06 10.97 -10.05
C ASP A 285 7.87 10.03 -9.81
N PRO A 286 6.99 9.79 -10.80
CA PRO A 286 5.96 8.80 -10.64
C PRO A 286 6.55 7.40 -10.84
N LEU A 287 7.03 6.79 -9.75
CA LEU A 287 7.31 5.35 -9.80
C LEU A 287 5.98 4.58 -9.89
N ARG A 288 5.73 3.90 -11.02
CA ARG A 288 4.60 2.97 -11.19
C ARG A 288 5.07 1.75 -11.95
N TYR A 289 4.66 0.57 -11.49
CA TYR A 289 4.90 -0.69 -12.18
C TYR A 289 3.96 -0.81 -13.40
N PRO A 290 4.45 -1.09 -14.61
CA PRO A 290 3.59 -1.39 -15.76
C PRO A 290 2.92 -2.75 -15.60
N ASP A 291 1.66 -2.85 -16.02
CA ASP A 291 0.96 -4.12 -16.14
C ASP A 291 1.58 -4.92 -17.29
N GLY A 292 2.54 -5.79 -16.97
CA GLY A 292 3.18 -6.63 -17.98
C GLY A 292 4.56 -7.20 -17.67
N ALA A 293 5.33 -6.66 -16.72
CA ALA A 293 6.67 -7.17 -16.39
C ALA A 293 6.62 -8.50 -15.59
N HIS A 294 6.46 -9.60 -16.33
CA HIS A 294 6.28 -10.95 -15.82
C HIS A 294 7.63 -11.68 -15.64
N ALA A 295 8.08 -11.83 -14.38
CA ALA A 295 8.29 -13.16 -13.75
C ALA A 295 9.13 -13.08 -12.46
N ALA A 296 10.13 -12.20 -12.33
CA ALA A 296 11.01 -12.19 -11.15
C ALA A 296 10.73 -11.02 -10.18
N VAL A 297 10.45 -9.83 -10.70
CA VAL A 297 10.31 -8.57 -9.92
C VAL A 297 8.90 -8.36 -9.34
N LYS A 298 7.87 -9.03 -9.89
CA LYS A 298 6.45 -8.93 -9.47
C LYS A 298 6.17 -9.25 -7.99
N ARG A 299 7.08 -9.93 -7.29
CA ARG A 299 6.78 -10.46 -5.95
C ARG A 299 6.87 -9.43 -4.82
N LEU A 300 7.70 -8.38 -4.88
CA LEU A 300 7.84 -7.47 -3.74
C LEU A 300 6.59 -6.59 -3.53
N SER A 301 6.09 -5.87 -4.53
CA SER A 301 4.94 -4.98 -4.36
C SER A 301 3.61 -5.75 -4.21
N HIS A 302 3.46 -6.91 -4.87
CA HIS A 302 2.28 -7.76 -4.75
C HIS A 302 2.27 -8.61 -3.46
N GLN A 303 3.45 -9.02 -2.93
CA GLN A 303 3.54 -9.62 -1.59
C GLN A 303 3.46 -8.59 -0.47
N LEU A 304 3.81 -7.31 -0.72
CA LEU A 304 3.52 -6.21 0.21
C LEU A 304 2.01 -5.84 0.22
N ARG A 305 1.28 -6.05 -0.88
CA ARG A 305 -0.21 -6.03 -0.88
C ARG A 305 -0.82 -7.20 -0.10
N ASN A 306 -0.21 -8.38 -0.15
CA ASN A 306 -0.70 -9.59 0.53
C ASN A 306 -0.12 -9.82 1.93
N LEU A 307 0.90 -9.06 2.35
CA LEU A 307 1.26 -8.86 3.74
C LEU A 307 0.21 -7.92 4.35
N THR A 308 -1.01 -8.45 4.51
CA THR A 308 -1.97 -7.93 5.46
C THR A 308 -1.34 -8.04 6.85
N ILE A 309 -0.53 -7.06 7.24
CA ILE A 309 -0.18 -6.93 8.65
C ILE A 309 -1.46 -6.48 9.32
N HIS A 310 -2.08 -7.46 10.00
CA HIS A 310 -3.24 -7.29 10.86
C HIS A 310 -3.19 -5.94 11.59
N PRO A 311 -4.34 -5.24 11.68
CA PRO A 311 -4.44 -4.01 12.43
C PRO A 311 -4.16 -4.33 13.90
N ALA A 312 -2.93 -4.11 14.33
CA ALA A 312 -2.63 -3.93 15.75
C ALA A 312 -3.44 -2.73 16.23
N SER A 313 -4.65 -3.01 16.72
CA SER A 313 -5.49 -2.23 17.63
C SER A 313 -5.22 -0.73 17.65
N VAL A 314 -5.60 -0.03 16.58
CA VAL A 314 -5.68 1.43 16.61
C VAL A 314 -7.09 1.80 17.05
N ARG A 315 -7.24 2.02 18.37
CA ARG A 315 -8.47 2.56 18.98
C ARG A 315 -8.86 3.84 18.26
N SER A 316 -10.03 3.86 17.66
CA SER A 316 -10.49 4.96 16.82
C SER A 316 -10.88 6.25 17.58
N SER A 317 -10.58 6.35 18.88
CA SER A 317 -10.92 7.51 19.72
C SER A 317 -9.72 8.30 20.24
N GLU A 318 -8.48 7.91 19.93
CA GLU A 318 -7.33 8.77 20.22
C GLU A 318 -7.18 9.82 19.13
N ARG A 319 -7.20 11.10 19.52
CA ARG A 319 -6.71 12.18 18.67
C ARG A 319 -5.26 11.83 18.31
N PHE A 320 -5.01 11.32 17.11
CA PHE A 320 -3.66 11.01 16.62
C PHE A 320 -2.85 12.29 16.45
N ARG A 321 -2.31 12.77 17.56
CA ARG A 321 -1.24 13.75 17.63
C ARG A 321 0.10 13.05 17.86
N ASN A 322 0.30 11.86 17.30
CA ASN A 322 1.59 11.19 17.30
C ASN A 322 2.05 10.88 15.85
N PRO A 323 3.36 10.98 15.55
CA PRO A 323 3.89 10.76 14.20
C PRO A 323 3.56 9.39 13.60
N SER A 324 3.61 8.32 14.42
CA SER A 324 3.42 6.94 13.95
C SER A 324 2.00 6.66 13.47
N GLY A 325 0.98 7.19 14.16
CA GLY A 325 -0.41 7.06 13.75
C GLY A 325 -0.75 7.90 12.51
N VAL A 326 0.00 8.96 12.22
CA VAL A 326 -0.17 9.79 11.02
C VAL A 326 0.43 9.09 9.80
N ALA A 327 1.65 8.56 9.90
CA ALA A 327 2.29 7.79 8.83
C ALA A 327 1.43 6.57 8.42
N ARG A 328 0.96 5.82 9.43
CA ARG A 328 0.07 4.67 9.21
C ARG A 328 -1.29 5.05 8.66
N LYS A 329 -1.82 6.23 9.00
CA LYS A 329 -3.10 6.73 8.47
C LYS A 329 -2.98 7.30 7.05
N ILE A 330 -1.84 7.89 6.67
CA ILE A 330 -1.55 8.26 5.27
C ILE A 330 -1.51 7.01 4.39
N GLN A 331 -0.78 5.99 4.82
CA GLN A 331 -0.76 4.70 4.12
C GLN A 331 -2.16 4.10 3.98
N ASN A 332 -2.99 4.14 5.04
CA ASN A 332 -4.35 3.59 5.00
C ASN A 332 -5.40 4.47 4.28
N LEU A 333 -5.26 5.80 4.27
CA LEU A 333 -6.21 6.71 3.59
C LEU A 333 -6.00 6.72 2.08
N MET A 334 -4.79 6.47 1.62
CA MET A 334 -4.43 6.58 0.20
C MET A 334 -4.68 5.26 -0.58
N PHE A 335 -5.24 4.25 0.11
CA PHE A 335 -5.98 3.15 -0.51
C PHE A 335 -7.48 3.46 -0.71
N PHE A 336 -7.97 4.63 -0.27
CA PHE A 336 -9.41 4.94 -0.19
C PHE A 336 -9.86 6.22 -0.93
N ASP A 337 -8.97 6.95 -1.60
CA ASP A 337 -9.29 8.29 -2.10
C ASP A 337 -8.53 8.63 -3.40
N THR A 338 -8.64 7.79 -4.43
CA THR A 338 -8.45 8.23 -5.82
C THR A 338 -9.81 8.20 -6.50
N ASP A 339 -10.63 9.21 -6.24
CA ASP A 339 -11.54 9.76 -7.25
C ASP A 339 -12.23 11.02 -6.74
N GLY A 340 -12.04 12.10 -7.48
CA GLY A 340 -12.98 13.21 -7.43
C GLY A 340 -12.44 14.49 -8.05
N ALA A 341 -12.89 14.80 -9.27
CA ALA A 341 -13.74 15.98 -9.49
C ALA A 341 -14.13 16.16 -10.97
N ALA A 342 -15.44 16.15 -11.27
CA ALA A 342 -16.19 17.38 -11.58
C ALA A 342 -17.69 17.05 -11.79
N GLY A 343 -18.57 17.89 -11.26
CA GLY A 343 -20.01 17.61 -11.11
C GLY A 343 -20.92 18.24 -12.17
N SER A 344 -22.23 18.06 -11.98
CA SER A 344 -23.26 19.06 -12.25
C SER A 344 -24.59 18.64 -11.60
N GLU A 345 -25.44 19.63 -11.41
CA GLU A 345 -26.66 19.66 -10.60
C GLU A 345 -27.87 19.00 -11.29
N ASN A 346 -28.83 18.59 -10.45
CA ASN A 346 -30.28 18.50 -10.71
C ASN A 346 -30.81 17.69 -11.91
N GLY A 347 -31.76 16.78 -11.63
CA GLY A 347 -32.80 16.46 -12.62
C GLY A 347 -33.28 15.02 -12.59
N SER A 348 -34.52 14.85 -12.13
CA SER A 348 -35.35 13.67 -12.29
C SER A 348 -35.53 13.22 -13.74
N ALA A 349 -35.96 11.96 -13.89
CA ALA A 349 -36.88 11.53 -14.95
C ALA A 349 -36.38 11.72 -16.40
N VAL A 350 -35.42 10.90 -16.79
CA VAL A 350 -35.29 10.42 -18.16
C VAL A 350 -35.17 8.90 -18.09
N ASP A 351 -36.32 8.26 -18.38
CA ASP A 351 -36.48 6.97 -19.04
C ASP A 351 -35.82 5.72 -18.41
N ARG A 352 -36.51 4.72 -17.85
CA ARG A 352 -37.87 4.20 -18.11
C ARG A 352 -38.28 4.17 -19.58
N ARG A 353 -37.46 3.50 -20.38
CA ARG A 353 -37.71 2.84 -21.69
C ARG A 353 -36.34 2.25 -22.06
N VAL A 354 -36.10 0.93 -22.15
CA VAL A 354 -36.78 -0.04 -22.99
C VAL A 354 -36.60 -1.42 -22.37
N ALA A 355 -37.72 -2.09 -22.10
CA ALA A 355 -37.79 -3.54 -21.97
C ALA A 355 -37.90 -4.16 -23.38
N ALA A 356 -37.47 -5.41 -23.49
CA ALA A 356 -37.64 -6.32 -24.63
C ALA A 356 -36.63 -6.21 -25.78
N GLY A 357 -36.00 -7.33 -26.11
CA GLY A 357 -35.23 -7.51 -27.34
C GLY A 357 -34.21 -8.64 -27.28
N SER A 358 -34.65 -9.85 -27.63
CA SER A 358 -33.80 -11.00 -28.02
C SER A 358 -32.78 -10.60 -29.12
N ARG A 359 -31.55 -11.11 -29.24
CA ARG A 359 -31.12 -12.45 -29.73
C ARG A 359 -29.60 -12.49 -29.96
N GLN A 360 -29.06 -13.71 -29.95
CA GLN A 360 -28.02 -14.33 -30.81
C GLN A 360 -27.28 -13.50 -31.90
N LEU A 361 -25.96 -13.79 -31.99
CA LEU A 361 -25.08 -13.93 -33.17
C LEU A 361 -24.78 -12.76 -34.13
N ASP A 362 -25.36 -11.58 -33.98
CA ASP A 362 -24.98 -10.40 -34.81
C ASP A 362 -23.96 -9.44 -34.16
N ASP A 363 -23.53 -9.68 -32.91
CA ASP A 363 -22.72 -8.72 -32.15
C ASP A 363 -21.25 -8.65 -32.54
N VAL A 364 -20.62 -9.74 -32.99
CA VAL A 364 -19.17 -9.72 -33.28
C VAL A 364 -18.84 -8.85 -34.50
N SER A 365 -19.68 -8.91 -35.54
CA SER A 365 -19.52 -8.09 -36.75
C SER A 365 -19.77 -6.60 -36.48
N ARG A 366 -20.66 -6.30 -35.53
CA ARG A 366 -20.99 -4.93 -35.13
C ARG A 366 -19.93 -4.35 -34.19
N LEU A 367 -19.41 -5.15 -33.24
CA LEU A 367 -18.25 -4.83 -32.41
C LEU A 367 -17.02 -4.58 -33.29
N ALA A 368 -16.74 -5.46 -34.24
CA ALA A 368 -15.60 -5.33 -35.13
C ALA A 368 -15.68 -4.06 -36.01
N ALA A 369 -16.88 -3.62 -36.39
CA ALA A 369 -17.08 -2.39 -37.16
C ALA A 369 -16.91 -1.11 -36.31
N GLU A 370 -17.32 -1.14 -35.03
CA GLU A 370 -17.15 -0.02 -34.08
C GLU A 370 -15.71 0.07 -33.54
N VAL A 371 -15.04 -1.07 -33.34
CA VAL A 371 -13.61 -1.17 -32.98
C VAL A 371 -12.71 -0.63 -34.10
N ARG A 372 -13.03 -0.92 -35.38
CA ARG A 372 -12.32 -0.32 -36.53
C ARG A 372 -12.48 1.20 -36.62
N ARG A 373 -13.46 1.79 -35.93
CA ARG A 373 -13.68 3.24 -35.84
C ARG A 373 -12.98 3.87 -34.62
N GLY A 374 -12.19 3.09 -33.87
CA GLY A 374 -11.36 3.59 -32.77
C GLY A 374 -12.09 3.84 -31.45
N ARG A 375 -13.28 3.24 -31.25
CA ARG A 375 -13.96 3.26 -29.94
C ARG A 375 -13.46 2.14 -29.03
N ARG A 376 -13.40 2.41 -27.73
CA ARG A 376 -13.05 1.41 -26.71
C ARG A 376 -14.18 0.38 -26.60
N LEU A 377 -13.84 -0.91 -26.41
CA LEU A 377 -14.83 -1.98 -26.19
C LEU A 377 -15.77 -1.67 -25.01
N THR A 378 -15.27 -0.91 -24.03
CA THR A 378 -15.95 -0.47 -22.81
C THR A 378 -17.06 0.55 -23.02
N ASP A 379 -17.11 1.21 -24.19
CA ASP A 379 -18.14 2.19 -24.53
C ASP A 379 -19.33 1.56 -25.26
N ILE A 380 -19.30 0.24 -25.49
CA ILE A 380 -20.34 -0.53 -26.15
C ILE A 380 -21.28 -1.06 -25.08
N ASP A 381 -22.53 -0.59 -25.08
CA ASP A 381 -23.57 -1.03 -24.13
C ASP A 381 -23.93 -2.50 -24.40
N VAL A 382 -23.33 -3.40 -23.63
CA VAL A 382 -23.57 -4.86 -23.70
C VAL A 382 -24.86 -5.29 -22.97
N GLY A 383 -25.63 -4.36 -22.42
CA GLY A 383 -26.79 -4.67 -21.60
C GLY A 383 -26.43 -5.33 -20.25
N PRO A 384 -27.42 -5.59 -19.38
CA PRO A 384 -27.17 -6.14 -18.05
C PRO A 384 -26.69 -7.60 -18.07
N GLU A 385 -25.74 -7.94 -17.18
CA GLU A 385 -25.23 -9.30 -16.97
C GLU A 385 -26.36 -10.31 -16.70
N ALA A 386 -26.43 -11.38 -17.50
CA ALA A 386 -27.37 -12.48 -17.28
C ALA A 386 -26.98 -13.27 -16.01
N ARG A 387 -27.98 -13.70 -15.23
CA ARG A 387 -27.77 -14.64 -14.12
C ARG A 387 -27.22 -15.96 -14.67
N SER A 388 -26.19 -16.51 -14.02
CA SER A 388 -25.37 -17.64 -14.48
C SER A 388 -26.11 -18.97 -14.71
N GLU A 389 -27.41 -19.04 -14.45
CA GLU A 389 -28.19 -20.28 -14.49
C GLU A 389 -28.68 -20.64 -15.90
N ASP A 390 -28.68 -19.70 -16.85
CA ASP A 390 -29.12 -19.92 -18.25
C ASP A 390 -27.99 -19.78 -19.30
N ALA A 391 -26.72 -19.64 -18.87
CA ALA A 391 -25.61 -19.42 -19.79
C ALA A 391 -25.14 -20.75 -20.43
N ALA A 392 -25.31 -20.88 -21.74
CA ALA A 392 -24.76 -22.02 -22.48
C ALA A 392 -23.22 -22.05 -22.36
N PRO A 393 -22.59 -23.23 -22.22
CA PRO A 393 -21.14 -23.34 -22.11
C PRO A 393 -20.46 -22.79 -23.37
N VAL A 394 -19.46 -21.92 -23.18
CA VAL A 394 -18.69 -21.32 -24.27
C VAL A 394 -17.89 -22.41 -25.00
N SER A 395 -18.03 -22.51 -26.33
CA SER A 395 -17.31 -23.51 -27.10
C SER A 395 -15.82 -23.13 -27.26
N PRO A 396 -14.91 -24.10 -27.44
CA PRO A 396 -13.50 -23.81 -27.63
C PRO A 396 -13.20 -22.91 -28.84
N SER A 397 -13.98 -22.99 -29.92
CA SER A 397 -13.80 -22.11 -31.08
C SER A 397 -14.26 -20.69 -30.80
N ASP A 398 -15.34 -20.52 -30.04
CA ASP A 398 -15.85 -19.20 -29.67
C ASP A 398 -14.88 -18.49 -28.70
N TYR A 399 -14.30 -19.26 -27.77
CA TYR A 399 -13.27 -18.75 -26.89
C TYR A 399 -11.99 -18.37 -27.65
N ALA A 400 -11.54 -19.21 -28.58
CA ALA A 400 -10.35 -18.92 -29.40
C ALA A 400 -10.55 -17.63 -30.23
N SER A 401 -11.73 -17.47 -30.85
CA SER A 401 -12.05 -16.26 -31.63
C SER A 401 -12.14 -15.01 -30.75
N ALA A 402 -12.60 -15.13 -29.50
CA ALA A 402 -12.59 -14.04 -28.54
C ALA A 402 -11.18 -13.66 -28.10
N ILE A 403 -10.29 -14.65 -27.89
CA ILE A 403 -8.88 -14.41 -27.56
C ILE A 403 -8.16 -13.75 -28.72
N ASP A 404 -8.33 -14.21 -29.97
CA ASP A 404 -7.73 -13.56 -31.15
C ASP A 404 -8.16 -12.09 -31.26
N LEU A 405 -9.42 -11.78 -30.93
CA LEU A 405 -9.94 -10.42 -30.91
C LEU A 405 -9.28 -9.58 -29.80
N LEU A 406 -9.12 -10.13 -28.59
CA LEU A 406 -8.49 -9.47 -27.44
C LEU A 406 -6.99 -9.25 -27.65
N GLU A 407 -6.29 -10.20 -28.27
CA GLU A 407 -4.86 -10.07 -28.60
C GLU A 407 -4.62 -9.00 -29.68
N SER A 408 -5.58 -8.82 -30.59
CA SER A 408 -5.53 -7.76 -31.61
C SER A 408 -5.99 -6.39 -31.09
N PHE A 409 -6.55 -6.32 -29.87
CA PHE A 409 -7.11 -5.10 -29.29
C PHE A 409 -6.05 -4.30 -28.52
N GLN A 410 -5.85 -3.03 -28.90
CA GLN A 410 -4.84 -2.14 -28.30
C GLN A 410 -5.40 -1.25 -27.18
N GLY A 411 -6.52 -1.63 -26.55
CA GLY A 411 -7.15 -0.91 -25.43
C GLY A 411 -7.17 -1.71 -24.13
N ASP A 412 -7.67 -1.10 -23.05
CA ASP A 412 -7.73 -1.74 -21.73
C ASP A 412 -8.71 -2.93 -21.69
N LEU A 413 -8.26 -4.04 -21.10
CA LEU A 413 -9.01 -5.30 -21.00
C LEU A 413 -9.58 -5.57 -19.60
N GLU A 414 -9.23 -4.74 -18.62
CA GLU A 414 -9.66 -4.86 -17.23
C GLU A 414 -10.74 -3.82 -16.87
N ASN A 415 -11.66 -4.20 -15.97
CA ASN A 415 -12.66 -3.29 -15.41
C ASN A 415 -12.31 -2.98 -13.94
N GLU A 416 -12.14 -1.69 -13.62
CA GLU A 416 -12.05 -1.25 -12.23
C GLU A 416 -13.44 -1.30 -11.57
N VAL A 417 -13.59 -2.08 -10.49
CA VAL A 417 -14.84 -2.15 -9.72
C VAL A 417 -14.66 -1.40 -8.39
N LEU A 418 -15.33 -0.26 -8.26
CA LEU A 418 -15.39 0.51 -7.01
C LEU A 418 -16.20 -0.25 -5.94
N GLN A 419 -15.51 -0.85 -4.96
CA GLN A 419 -16.18 -1.55 -3.86
C GLN A 419 -16.59 -0.58 -2.74
N LYS A 420 -17.90 -0.39 -2.54
CA LYS A 420 -18.46 0.52 -1.52
C LYS A 420 -18.21 -0.02 -0.10
N ARG A 421 -17.34 0.64 0.69
CA ARG A 421 -17.15 0.36 2.12
C ARG A 421 -18.10 1.20 2.99
N ARG A 422 -18.88 0.55 3.88
CA ARG A 422 -19.86 1.24 4.74
C ARG A 422 -19.20 1.88 5.97
N VAL A 423 -19.18 3.21 6.02
CA VAL A 423 -18.59 4.03 7.12
C VAL A 423 -19.25 3.76 8.49
N GLU A 424 -20.55 3.44 8.50
CA GLU A 424 -21.37 3.20 9.70
C GLU A 424 -20.90 2.00 10.55
N GLN A 425 -20.26 1.00 9.92
CA GLN A 425 -19.79 -0.22 10.58
C GLN A 425 -18.85 0.06 11.75
N ARG A 426 -18.09 1.16 11.71
CA ARG A 426 -17.25 1.59 12.82
C ARG A 426 -18.05 1.85 14.10
N PHE A 427 -19.16 2.56 14.00
CA PHE A 427 -19.98 2.94 15.16
C PHE A 427 -20.72 1.74 15.74
N LEU A 428 -21.25 0.89 14.87
CA LEU A 428 -21.97 -0.33 15.25
C LEU A 428 -21.05 -1.32 15.98
N ARG A 429 -19.82 -1.52 15.47
CA ARG A 429 -18.81 -2.35 16.14
C ARG A 429 -18.41 -1.80 17.51
N GLN A 430 -18.21 -0.48 17.61
CA GLN A 430 -17.88 0.15 18.89
C GLN A 430 -19.01 -0.04 19.92
N LYS A 431 -20.27 0.05 19.49
CA LYS A 431 -21.42 -0.18 20.36
C LYS A 431 -21.53 -1.63 20.81
N LEU A 432 -21.34 -2.58 19.89
CA LEU A 432 -21.54 -4.01 20.12
C LEU A 432 -20.42 -4.65 20.96
N PHE A 433 -19.16 -4.28 20.69
CA PHE A 433 -18.00 -4.90 21.31
C PHE A 433 -17.29 -4.00 22.35
N GLY A 434 -17.48 -2.69 22.28
CA GLY A 434 -16.82 -1.74 23.18
C GLY A 434 -15.30 -1.85 23.14
N THR A 435 -14.70 -2.16 24.29
CA THR A 435 -13.25 -2.40 24.47
C THR A 435 -12.89 -3.88 24.64
N ARG A 436 -13.87 -4.79 24.50
CA ARG A 436 -13.64 -6.24 24.67
C ARG A 436 -12.73 -6.76 23.56
N SER A 437 -11.83 -7.68 23.91
CA SER A 437 -10.97 -8.39 22.94
C SER A 437 -11.64 -9.62 22.34
N HIS A 438 -12.63 -10.17 23.06
CA HIS A 438 -13.41 -11.33 22.65
C HIS A 438 -14.91 -11.00 22.68
N GLY A 439 -15.67 -11.67 21.83
CA GLY A 439 -17.11 -11.61 21.78
C GLY A 439 -17.70 -12.95 21.41
N THR A 440 -19.00 -13.12 21.67
CA THR A 440 -19.72 -14.33 21.32
C THR A 440 -20.51 -14.10 20.04
N CYS A 441 -20.37 -15.00 19.07
CA CYS A 441 -21.23 -14.96 17.89
C CYS A 441 -22.67 -15.29 18.30
N SER A 442 -23.61 -14.42 17.95
CA SER A 442 -25.03 -14.54 18.28
C SER A 442 -25.69 -15.77 17.66
N LEU A 443 -25.17 -16.28 16.54
CA LEU A 443 -25.75 -17.42 15.81
C LEU A 443 -25.13 -18.76 16.22
N CYS A 444 -23.80 -18.88 16.22
CA CYS A 444 -23.14 -20.17 16.54
C CYS A 444 -22.74 -20.30 18.02
N GLY A 445 -22.78 -19.22 18.81
CA GLY A 445 -22.43 -19.24 20.23
C GLY A 445 -20.93 -19.38 20.53
N ARG A 446 -20.06 -19.37 19.51
CA ARG A 446 -18.61 -19.44 19.72
C ARG A 446 -18.09 -18.13 20.29
N GLU A 447 -17.26 -18.23 21.32
CA GLU A 447 -16.43 -17.11 21.79
C GLU A 447 -15.22 -16.97 20.85
N LEU A 448 -15.05 -15.79 20.27
CA LEU A 448 -14.05 -15.51 19.26
C LEU A 448 -13.40 -14.15 19.52
N PRO A 449 -12.15 -13.97 19.10
CA PRO A 449 -11.55 -12.66 18.94
C PRO A 449 -12.47 -11.71 18.14
N VAL A 450 -12.59 -10.45 18.57
CA VAL A 450 -13.51 -9.47 17.96
C VAL A 450 -13.19 -9.16 16.48
N ASP A 451 -11.96 -9.40 16.03
CA ASP A 451 -11.57 -9.30 14.61
C ASP A 451 -12.15 -10.43 13.74
N LEU A 452 -12.57 -11.55 14.33
CA LEU A 452 -13.31 -12.62 13.66
C LEU A 452 -14.84 -12.46 13.77
N LEU A 453 -15.31 -11.34 14.33
CA LEU A 453 -16.72 -10.99 14.45
C LEU A 453 -17.04 -9.72 13.67
N VAL A 454 -18.23 -9.64 13.09
CA VAL A 454 -18.79 -8.47 12.42
C VAL A 454 -20.06 -7.99 13.12
N ALA A 455 -20.30 -6.69 13.07
CA ALA A 455 -21.59 -6.09 13.46
C ALA A 455 -22.58 -6.26 12.29
N ALA A 456 -23.09 -7.48 12.15
CA ALA A 456 -24.04 -7.84 11.12
C ALA A 456 -25.37 -7.13 11.39
N HIS A 457 -25.97 -6.54 10.36
CA HIS A 457 -27.32 -6.01 10.51
C HIS A 457 -28.30 -7.18 10.62
N ILE A 458 -29.18 -7.12 11.62
CA ILE A 458 -30.20 -8.16 11.81
C ILE A 458 -31.21 -8.10 10.66
N LYS A 459 -31.64 -6.88 10.28
CA LYS A 459 -32.47 -6.59 9.10
C LYS A 459 -31.62 -5.95 8.01
N ALA A 460 -31.82 -6.31 6.75
CA ALA A 460 -31.06 -5.75 5.63
C ALA A 460 -31.09 -4.21 5.66
N ARG A 461 -29.91 -3.58 5.60
CA ARG A 461 -29.77 -2.13 5.80
C ARG A 461 -30.48 -1.27 4.73
N ALA A 462 -30.65 -1.81 3.53
CA ALA A 462 -31.44 -1.19 2.46
C ALA A 462 -32.93 -1.11 2.82
N ASP A 463 -33.40 -2.05 3.64
CA ASP A 463 -34.79 -2.18 4.06
C ASP A 463 -35.10 -1.46 5.38
N CYS A 464 -34.09 -0.89 6.03
CA CYS A 464 -34.29 -0.13 7.26
C CYS A 464 -34.86 1.27 6.95
N SER A 465 -35.82 1.71 7.75
CA SER A 465 -36.27 3.11 7.83
C SER A 465 -35.20 3.99 8.47
N ARG A 466 -35.39 5.32 8.45
CA ARG A 466 -34.45 6.23 9.13
C ARG A 466 -34.42 6.00 10.64
N ASP A 467 -35.58 5.77 11.26
CA ASP A 467 -35.67 5.55 12.70
C ASP A 467 -35.06 4.21 13.11
N GLU A 468 -35.25 3.17 12.29
CA GLU A 468 -34.59 1.89 12.49
C GLU A 468 -33.06 2.02 12.42
N LYS A 469 -32.52 2.84 11.51
CA LYS A 469 -31.07 3.10 11.39
C LYS A 469 -30.50 3.83 12.60
N LEU A 470 -31.33 4.60 13.30
CA LEU A 470 -30.96 5.30 14.51
C LEU A 470 -31.07 4.42 15.76
N ASP A 471 -31.71 3.25 15.66
CA ASP A 471 -31.74 2.24 16.73
C ASP A 471 -30.45 1.42 16.77
N VAL A 472 -29.36 2.09 17.10
CA VAL A 472 -28.01 1.50 17.22
C VAL A 472 -27.97 0.39 18.30
N GLY A 473 -28.95 0.34 19.20
CA GLY A 473 -29.04 -0.68 20.26
C GLY A 473 -29.51 -2.03 19.76
N ASN A 474 -30.42 -2.06 18.78
CA ASN A 474 -31.10 -3.28 18.36
C ASN A 474 -30.94 -3.64 16.87
N ILE A 475 -30.37 -2.77 16.05
CA ILE A 475 -30.26 -3.02 14.59
C ILE A 475 -29.18 -4.05 14.19
N VAL A 476 -28.23 -4.36 15.08
CA VAL A 476 -27.09 -5.26 14.80
C VAL A 476 -26.92 -6.39 15.80
N MET A 477 -26.31 -7.47 15.34
CA MET A 477 -25.84 -8.60 16.15
C MET A 477 -24.37 -8.92 15.83
N ALA A 478 -23.74 -9.75 16.68
CA ALA A 478 -22.39 -10.24 16.45
C ALA A 478 -22.43 -11.52 15.61
N ALA A 479 -22.02 -11.47 14.35
CA ALA A 479 -21.88 -12.66 13.51
C ALA A 479 -20.40 -12.97 13.27
N CYS A 480 -20.01 -14.25 13.16
CA CYS A 480 -18.61 -14.58 12.86
C CYS A 480 -18.33 -14.58 11.36
N HIS A 481 -17.09 -14.22 11.01
CA HIS A 481 -16.55 -14.33 9.65
C HIS A 481 -16.28 -15.78 9.23
N LEU A 482 -16.34 -16.73 10.17
CA LEU A 482 -16.23 -18.17 9.90
C LEU A 482 -17.52 -18.78 9.29
N GLY A 483 -18.38 -17.96 8.68
CA GLY A 483 -19.54 -18.39 7.90
C GLY A 483 -20.90 -17.90 8.40
N CYS A 484 -21.08 -17.54 9.67
CA CYS A 484 -22.39 -17.13 10.20
C CYS A 484 -22.94 -15.87 9.50
N ASP A 485 -22.07 -14.89 9.20
CA ASP A 485 -22.45 -13.65 8.53
C ASP A 485 -23.01 -13.91 7.13
N VAL A 486 -22.24 -14.62 6.29
CA VAL A 486 -22.62 -14.95 4.91
C VAL A 486 -23.82 -15.87 4.85
N LEU A 487 -23.90 -16.90 5.69
CA LEU A 487 -25.02 -17.84 5.71
C LEU A 487 -26.33 -17.15 6.14
N TYR A 488 -26.26 -16.20 7.08
CA TYR A 488 -27.42 -15.41 7.48
C TYR A 488 -27.82 -14.40 6.40
N GLU A 489 -26.85 -13.67 5.81
CA GLU A 489 -27.13 -12.69 4.75
C GLU A 489 -27.76 -13.34 3.50
N ARG A 490 -27.32 -14.55 3.14
CA ARG A 490 -27.85 -15.31 2.01
C ARG A 490 -29.12 -16.12 2.34
N GLY A 491 -29.64 -16.04 3.56
CA GLY A 491 -30.88 -16.72 3.94
C GLY A 491 -30.75 -18.23 4.17
N TYR A 492 -29.54 -18.77 4.32
CA TYR A 492 -29.35 -20.16 4.78
C TYR A 492 -29.61 -20.32 6.28
N LEU A 493 -29.43 -19.26 7.06
CA LEU A 493 -29.77 -19.17 8.48
C LEU A 493 -30.79 -18.07 8.72
N ALA A 494 -31.68 -18.28 9.67
CA ALA A 494 -32.52 -17.24 10.26
C ALA A 494 -32.75 -17.51 11.75
N VAL A 495 -33.40 -16.56 12.42
CA VAL A 495 -33.84 -16.70 13.81
C VAL A 495 -35.35 -16.63 13.84
N ASP A 496 -36.01 -17.66 14.37
CA ASP A 496 -37.47 -17.74 14.46
C ASP A 496 -38.04 -16.82 15.57
N LYS A 497 -39.37 -16.76 15.67
CA LYS A 497 -40.07 -15.94 16.68
C LYS A 497 -39.80 -16.33 18.13
N ARG A 498 -39.17 -17.49 18.38
CA ARG A 498 -38.77 -17.98 19.71
C ARG A 498 -37.30 -17.65 20.00
N GLY A 499 -36.59 -17.03 19.06
CA GLY A 499 -35.16 -16.77 19.17
C GLY A 499 -34.29 -17.97 18.81
N ILE A 500 -34.83 -18.98 18.13
CA ILE A 500 -34.09 -20.19 17.77
C ILE A 500 -33.54 -20.05 16.34
N VAL A 501 -32.26 -20.38 16.16
CA VAL A 501 -31.61 -20.43 14.86
C VAL A 501 -32.17 -21.59 14.05
N VAL A 502 -32.72 -21.28 12.88
CA VAL A 502 -33.26 -22.25 11.92
C VAL A 502 -32.50 -22.18 10.59
N THR A 503 -32.51 -23.29 9.86
CA THR A 503 -31.77 -23.47 8.61
C THR A 503 -32.71 -23.60 7.42
N ALA A 504 -32.29 -23.13 6.24
CA ALA A 504 -33.05 -23.32 5.01
C ALA A 504 -32.87 -24.75 4.49
N SER A 505 -33.92 -25.34 3.92
CA SER A 505 -33.87 -26.66 3.26
C SER A 505 -33.41 -26.57 1.81
N MET A 506 -32.69 -25.50 1.43
CA MET A 506 -32.06 -25.39 0.11
C MET A 506 -31.07 -26.55 -0.01
N ASP A 507 -31.07 -27.31 -1.11
CA ASP A 507 -30.21 -28.49 -1.32
C ASP A 507 -28.72 -28.08 -1.31
N PRO A 508 -28.04 -28.09 -0.15
CA PRO A 508 -26.72 -27.51 -0.05
C PRO A 508 -25.71 -28.57 -0.51
N SER A 509 -24.58 -28.13 -1.06
CA SER A 509 -23.43 -29.05 -1.13
C SER A 509 -23.13 -29.60 0.27
N GLU A 510 -22.68 -30.85 0.34
CA GLU A 510 -22.43 -31.57 1.60
C GLU A 510 -21.65 -30.73 2.66
N PRO A 511 -20.61 -29.94 2.30
CA PRO A 511 -19.90 -29.08 3.26
C PRO A 511 -20.75 -27.96 3.87
N VAL A 512 -21.72 -27.43 3.13
CA VAL A 512 -22.61 -26.37 3.61
C VAL A 512 -23.67 -26.97 4.54
N ALA A 513 -24.19 -28.15 4.21
CA ALA A 513 -25.15 -28.87 5.05
C ALA A 513 -24.58 -29.13 6.46
N GLU A 514 -23.33 -29.60 6.53
CA GLU A 514 -22.66 -29.85 7.82
C GLU A 514 -22.55 -28.58 8.67
N GLU A 515 -22.24 -27.44 8.06
CA GLU A 515 -22.07 -26.17 8.78
C GLU A 515 -23.40 -25.58 9.25
N LEU A 516 -24.50 -25.86 8.54
CA LEU A 516 -25.87 -25.52 8.94
C LEU A 516 -26.33 -26.36 10.13
N SER A 517 -26.16 -27.68 10.09
CA SER A 517 -26.56 -28.58 11.17
C SER A 517 -25.88 -28.24 12.51
N ARG A 518 -24.65 -27.75 12.48
CA ARG A 518 -23.92 -27.31 13.70
C ARG A 518 -24.56 -26.08 14.40
N ARG A 519 -25.40 -25.32 13.69
CA ARG A 519 -26.01 -24.05 14.15
C ARG A 519 -27.50 -24.18 14.43
N GLU A 520 -28.17 -25.11 13.76
CA GLU A 520 -29.60 -25.34 13.92
C GLU A 520 -29.98 -25.62 15.38
N GLY A 521 -31.13 -25.09 15.80
CA GLY A 521 -31.68 -25.32 17.14
C GLY A 521 -31.02 -24.51 18.27
N ARG A 522 -29.98 -23.71 17.98
CA ARG A 522 -29.32 -22.86 18.98
C ARG A 522 -30.19 -21.63 19.32
N LEU A 523 -30.10 -21.17 20.57
CA LEU A 523 -30.67 -19.88 20.97
C LEU A 523 -29.77 -18.73 20.48
N CYS A 524 -30.38 -17.76 19.80
CA CYS A 524 -29.68 -16.57 19.34
C CYS A 524 -29.40 -15.63 20.52
N ALA A 525 -28.12 -15.38 20.82
CA ALA A 525 -27.72 -14.57 21.98
C ALA A 525 -28.14 -13.10 21.88
N SER A 526 -28.49 -12.62 20.68
CA SER A 526 -28.97 -11.26 20.46
C SER A 526 -30.49 -11.17 20.33
N PHE A 527 -31.24 -12.26 20.55
CA PHE A 527 -32.70 -12.23 20.48
C PHE A 527 -33.29 -11.69 21.80
N THR A 528 -33.98 -10.56 21.71
CA THR A 528 -34.60 -9.82 22.81
C THR A 528 -35.89 -9.17 22.29
N ASP A 529 -36.72 -8.63 23.18
CA ASP A 529 -37.92 -7.89 22.77
C ASP A 529 -37.59 -6.72 21.82
N GLY A 530 -36.44 -6.06 22.00
CA GLY A 530 -35.99 -4.94 21.16
C GLY A 530 -35.49 -5.37 19.78
N THR A 531 -35.00 -6.60 19.62
CA THR A 531 -34.43 -7.12 18.37
C THR A 531 -35.40 -8.04 17.59
N ALA A 532 -36.48 -8.49 18.22
CA ALA A 532 -37.43 -9.46 17.68
C ALA A 532 -38.06 -9.03 16.35
N SER A 533 -38.41 -7.75 16.20
CA SER A 533 -38.98 -7.20 14.97
C SER A 533 -37.99 -7.22 13.79
N TYR A 534 -36.71 -6.98 14.05
CA TYR A 534 -35.65 -7.04 13.04
C TYR A 534 -35.40 -8.47 12.57
N PHE A 535 -35.37 -9.44 13.49
CA PHE A 535 -35.23 -10.85 13.14
C PHE A 535 -36.44 -11.35 12.35
N ALA A 536 -37.66 -10.95 12.74
CA ALA A 536 -38.87 -11.29 11.99
C ALA A 536 -38.84 -10.72 10.56
N ALA A 537 -38.35 -9.50 10.37
CA ALA A 537 -38.24 -8.89 9.05
C ALA A 537 -37.25 -9.63 8.13
N HIS A 538 -36.10 -10.07 8.67
CA HIS A 538 -35.15 -10.91 7.93
C HIS A 538 -35.74 -12.29 7.63
N TYR A 539 -36.39 -12.92 8.61
CA TYR A 539 -37.03 -14.22 8.47
C TYR A 539 -38.05 -14.23 7.31
N GLU A 540 -38.93 -13.23 7.23
CA GLU A 540 -39.95 -13.17 6.19
C GLU A 540 -39.40 -12.77 4.81
N ARG A 541 -38.46 -11.82 4.74
CA ARG A 541 -37.99 -11.31 3.44
C ARG A 541 -36.85 -12.11 2.82
N VAL A 542 -35.89 -12.50 3.64
CA VAL A 542 -34.64 -13.12 3.16
C VAL A 542 -34.75 -14.63 3.25
N PHE A 543 -35.11 -15.15 4.43
CA PHE A 543 -35.11 -16.59 4.67
C PHE A 543 -36.28 -17.32 4.02
N ARG A 544 -37.51 -16.78 4.11
CA ARG A 544 -38.66 -17.34 3.37
C ARG A 544 -38.63 -16.99 1.89
N GLY A 545 -38.14 -15.80 1.53
CA GLY A 545 -37.96 -15.39 0.14
C GLY A 545 -37.00 -16.31 -0.62
N ALA A 546 -35.91 -16.75 0.02
CA ALA A 546 -34.96 -17.72 -0.54
C ALA A 546 -35.52 -19.14 -0.71
N ARG A 547 -36.67 -19.46 -0.10
CA ARG A 547 -37.38 -20.75 -0.28
C ARG A 547 -38.44 -20.70 -1.39
N GLY A 548 -38.70 -19.54 -1.98
CA GLY A 548 -39.83 -19.28 -2.89
C GLY A 548 -39.44 -18.91 -4.32
N SER A 549 -38.19 -19.11 -4.72
CA SER A 549 -37.71 -18.95 -6.11
C SER A 549 -37.38 -20.30 -6.72
#